data_AF-A0ABD4Z709-F1
#
_entry.id   AF-A0ABD4Z709-F1
#
_cell.length_a   1.000
_cell.length_b   1.000
_cell.length_c   1.000
_cell.angle_alpha   90.00
_cell.angle_beta   90.00
_cell.angle_gamma   90.00
#
_symmetry.space_group_name_H-M   'P 1'
#
loop_
_entity.id
_entity.type
_entity.pdbx_description
1 polymer ?
#
loop_
_entity_poly.entity_id
_entity_poly.type
_entity_poly.pdbx_seq_one_letter_code
_entity_poly.pdbx_strand_id
1 'polypeptide(L)'
;MIDMGVVISIVSTIVSIAVSIASLAYWLGKKFSEIDSRFKLMDERFNRIDKKFELIDTKFKQIDERFNQIDKKISDLENSISNLRSRMDRLENAFSQFSDLLISLLSSKGMFTSTEVILVKSVVKALLPATRSKYYTKEVYEKLKQLLDKNPEDYTMADIEELFRIADLIEMEGFESNRRDLKEYAWRLRFYAMIVRAVYIYPKIVKAEEKIEHIKR
;
A
#
# COMPACT_ATOMS: atom_id res chain seq x y z
N MET A 1 18.56 57.95 94.65
CA MET A 1 18.35 56.49 94.78
C MET A 1 17.48 56.05 93.63
N ILE A 2 17.89 55.05 92.85
CA ILE A 2 17.01 54.45 91.84
C ILE A 2 15.89 53.72 92.61
N ASP A 3 14.65 53.89 92.17
CA ASP A 3 13.49 53.21 92.76
C ASP A 3 13.59 51.69 92.50
N MET A 4 13.53 50.90 93.58
CA MET A 4 13.57 49.44 93.53
C MET A 4 12.42 48.87 92.68
N GLY A 5 11.26 49.53 92.63
CA GLY A 5 10.14 49.14 91.77
C GLY A 5 10.47 49.24 90.27
N VAL A 6 11.23 50.27 89.87
CA VAL A 6 11.69 50.45 88.49
C VAL A 6 12.67 49.34 88.11
N VAL A 7 13.61 48.98 88.99
CA VAL A 7 14.57 47.88 88.74
C VAL A 7 13.85 46.54 88.55
N ILE A 8 12.88 46.23 89.40
CA ILE A 8 12.11 44.99 89.32
C ILE A 8 11.32 44.92 88.00
N SER A 9 10.71 46.03 87.57
CA SER A 9 9.94 46.08 86.32
C SER A 9 10.81 45.91 85.07
N ILE A 10 12.03 46.46 85.08
CA ILE A 10 12.99 46.31 83.99
C ILE A 10 13.46 44.85 83.91
N VAL A 11 13.81 44.25 85.06
CA VAL A 11 14.24 42.85 85.12
C VAL A 11 13.14 41.90 84.67
N SER A 12 11.90 42.10 85.11
CA SER A 12 10.77 41.25 84.68
C SER A 12 10.52 41.36 83.18
N THR A 13 10.59 42.57 82.61
CA THR A 13 10.43 42.80 81.17
C THR A 13 11.54 42.11 80.37
N ILE A 14 12.80 42.21 80.83
CA ILE A 14 13.95 41.53 80.20
C ILE A 14 13.76 40.01 80.24
N VAL A 15 13.33 39.45 81.37
CA VAL A 15 13.05 38.00 81.50
C VAL A 15 11.93 37.58 80.55
N SER A 16 10.83 38.34 80.46
CA SER A 16 9.74 38.05 79.54
C SER A 16 10.18 38.10 78.07
N ILE A 17 11.03 39.05 77.70
CA ILE A 17 11.61 39.13 76.36
C ILE A 17 12.52 37.92 76.09
N ALA A 18 13.39 37.57 77.03
CA ALA A 18 14.29 36.42 76.89
C ALA A 18 13.53 35.09 76.73
N VAL A 19 12.47 34.87 77.52
CA VAL A 19 11.58 33.70 77.38
C VAL A 19 10.87 33.70 76.03
N SER A 20 10.40 34.86 75.57
CA SER A 20 9.74 35.00 74.26
C SER A 20 10.70 34.69 73.11
N ILE A 21 11.93 35.18 73.18
CA ILE A 21 13.00 34.89 72.20
C ILE A 21 13.34 33.39 72.21
N ALA A 22 13.54 32.79 73.37
CA ALA A 22 13.82 31.36 73.48
C ALA A 22 12.69 30.50 72.90
N SER A 23 11.44 30.88 73.16
CA SER A 23 10.26 30.20 72.62
C SER A 23 10.18 30.31 71.09
N LEU A 24 10.45 31.51 70.54
CA LEU A 24 10.51 31.74 69.10
C LEU A 24 11.66 30.95 68.45
N ALA A 25 12.85 30.93 69.06
CA ALA A 25 14.00 30.19 68.57
C ALA A 25 13.72 28.68 68.54
N TYR A 26 13.09 28.12 69.58
CA TYR A 26 12.67 26.72 69.60
C TYR A 26 11.63 26.41 68.52
N TRP A 27 10.60 27.27 68.38
CA TRP A 27 9.57 27.10 67.35
C TRP A 27 10.16 27.17 65.93
N LEU A 28 11.04 28.13 65.67
CA LEU A 28 11.76 28.26 64.40
C LEU A 28 12.64 27.03 64.14
N GLY A 29 13.42 26.57 65.12
CA GLY A 29 14.24 25.37 64.99
C GLY A 29 13.42 24.14 64.61
N LYS A 30 12.25 23.96 65.23
CA LYS A 30 11.30 22.88 64.87
C LYS A 30 10.78 23.05 63.44
N LYS A 31 10.44 24.27 63.03
CA LYS A 31 9.97 24.55 61.66
C LYS A 31 11.05 24.31 60.60
N PHE A 32 12.29 24.71 60.84
CA PHE A 32 13.40 24.42 59.95
C PHE A 32 13.68 22.92 59.84
N SER A 33 13.59 22.17 60.94
CA SER A 33 13.71 20.70 60.92
C SER A 33 12.59 20.03 60.11
N GLU A 34 11.35 20.53 60.21
CA GLU A 34 10.23 20.06 59.39
C GLU A 34 10.45 20.35 57.90
N ILE A 35 10.97 21.54 57.58
CA ILE A 35 11.31 21.95 56.21
C ILE A 35 12.43 21.06 55.64
N ASP A 36 13.52 20.84 56.37
CA ASP A 36 14.63 19.97 55.97
C ASP A 36 14.17 18.54 55.66
N SER A 37 13.27 18.01 56.50
CA SER A 37 12.67 16.69 56.28
C SER A 37 11.84 16.63 54.99
N ARG A 38 11.09 17.69 54.67
CA ARG A 38 10.32 17.78 53.41
C ARG A 38 11.24 17.88 52.19
N PHE A 39 12.34 18.63 52.28
CA PHE A 39 13.33 18.73 51.21
C PHE A 39 13.98 17.37 50.93
N LYS A 40 14.39 16.62 51.96
CA LYS A 40 14.92 15.26 51.80
C LYS A 40 13.94 14.32 51.08
N LEU A 41 12.67 14.35 51.46
CA LEU A 41 11.62 13.57 50.78
C LEU A 41 11.42 14.00 49.32
N MET A 42 11.59 15.29 49.03
CA MET A 42 11.49 15.82 47.68
C MET A 42 12.68 15.36 46.82
N ASP A 43 13.90 15.40 47.36
CA ASP A 43 15.11 14.89 46.69
C ASP A 43 15.00 13.40 46.37
N GLU A 44 14.48 12.60 47.31
CA GLU A 44 14.21 11.18 47.06
C GLU A 44 13.20 10.96 45.93
N ARG A 45 12.16 11.81 45.84
CA ARG A 45 11.17 11.74 44.75
C ARG A 45 11.78 12.11 43.41
N PHE A 46 12.59 13.17 43.36
CA PHE A 46 13.28 13.58 42.13
C PHE A 46 14.26 12.51 41.66
N ASN A 47 15.06 11.93 42.55
CA ASN A 47 15.94 10.81 42.22
C ASN A 47 15.19 9.59 41.64
N ARG A 48 13.95 9.33 42.10
CA ARG A 48 13.10 8.27 41.51
C ARG A 48 12.55 8.65 40.15
N ILE A 49 12.26 9.93 39.92
CA ILE A 49 11.81 10.45 38.62
C ILE A 49 12.95 10.35 37.60
N ASP A 50 14.18 10.74 37.96
CA ASP A 50 15.34 10.67 37.07
C ASP A 50 15.60 9.23 36.61
N LYS A 51 15.58 8.26 37.54
CA LYS A 51 15.69 6.83 37.19
C LYS A 51 14.59 6.33 36.24
N LYS A 52 13.37 6.87 36.37
CA LYS A 52 12.28 6.54 35.43
C LYS A 52 12.55 7.14 34.05
N PHE A 53 13.07 8.36 33.97
CA PHE A 53 13.43 8.98 32.70
C PHE A 53 14.60 8.27 32.01
N GLU A 54 15.61 7.82 32.74
CA GLU A 54 16.70 6.99 32.18
C GLU A 54 16.18 5.68 31.59
N LEU A 55 15.24 5.02 32.29
CA LEU A 55 14.58 3.82 31.78
C LEU A 55 13.74 4.11 30.53
N ILE A 56 13.04 5.25 30.50
CA ILE A 56 12.26 5.69 29.33
C ILE A 56 13.20 5.94 28.14
N ASP A 57 14.31 6.66 28.32
CA ASP A 57 15.31 6.92 27.28
C ASP A 57 15.88 5.61 26.71
N THR A 58 16.20 4.66 27.58
CA THR A 58 16.67 3.33 27.17
C THR A 58 15.63 2.59 26.33
N LYS A 59 14.34 2.67 26.70
CA LYS A 59 13.25 2.06 25.92
C LYS A 59 13.06 2.74 24.57
N PHE A 60 13.19 4.07 24.50
CA PHE A 60 13.10 4.79 23.23
C PHE A 60 14.24 4.43 22.29
N LYS A 61 15.47 4.31 22.78
CA LYS A 61 16.60 3.80 21.98
C LYS A 61 16.34 2.41 21.39
N GLN A 62 15.78 1.50 22.20
CA GLN A 62 15.39 0.17 21.72
C GLN A 62 14.27 0.22 20.67
N ILE A 63 13.32 1.14 20.81
CA ILE A 63 12.26 1.37 19.83
C ILE A 63 12.86 1.87 18.52
N ASP A 64 13.75 2.85 18.56
CA ASP A 64 14.42 3.41 17.38
C ASP A 64 15.24 2.34 16.63
N GLU A 65 15.99 1.50 17.36
CA GLU A 65 16.71 0.36 16.77
C GLU A 65 15.75 -0.62 16.06
N ARG A 66 14.59 -0.90 16.65
CA ARG A 66 13.58 -1.77 16.04
C ARG A 66 12.96 -1.13 14.80
N PHE A 67 12.69 0.17 14.80
CA PHE A 67 12.19 0.88 13.62
C PHE A 67 13.23 0.86 12.48
N ASN A 68 14.51 1.14 12.78
CA ASN A 68 15.58 1.03 11.79
C ASN A 68 15.67 -0.36 11.16
N GLN A 69 15.47 -1.43 11.95
CA GLN A 69 15.42 -2.80 11.43
C GLN A 69 14.19 -3.06 10.55
N ILE A 70 13.04 -2.47 10.89
CA ILE A 70 11.81 -2.57 10.10
C ILE A 70 12.01 -1.86 8.75
N ASP A 71 12.56 -0.65 8.74
CA ASP A 71 12.80 0.13 7.52
C ASP A 71 13.74 -0.61 6.55
N LYS A 72 14.78 -1.24 7.09
CA LYS A 72 15.67 -2.10 6.28
C LYS A 72 14.92 -3.28 5.66
N LYS A 73 14.08 -3.98 6.43
CA LYS A 73 13.29 -5.11 5.93
C LYS A 73 12.27 -4.67 4.87
N ILE A 74 11.65 -3.50 5.03
CA ILE A 74 10.73 -2.94 4.04
C ILE A 74 11.49 -2.64 2.75
N SER A 75 12.66 -2.00 2.84
CA SER A 75 13.50 -1.70 1.68
C SER A 75 13.92 -2.98 0.93
N ASP A 76 14.32 -4.03 1.66
CA ASP A 76 14.66 -5.33 1.08
C ASP A 76 13.45 -6.01 0.39
N LEU A 77 12.26 -5.85 0.97
CA LEU A 77 11.00 -6.35 0.40
C LEU A 77 10.64 -5.60 -0.89
N GLU A 78 10.76 -4.27 -0.91
CA GLU A 78 10.50 -3.45 -2.10
C GLU A 78 11.41 -3.84 -3.27
N ASN A 79 12.71 -4.03 -2.99
CA ASN A 79 13.68 -4.51 -3.97
C ASN A 79 13.31 -5.91 -4.51
N SER A 80 12.89 -6.81 -3.61
CA SER A 80 12.45 -8.16 -3.99
C SER A 80 11.21 -8.13 -4.87
N ILE A 81 10.21 -7.31 -4.53
CA ILE A 81 8.99 -7.13 -5.33
C ILE A 81 9.31 -6.52 -6.70
N SER A 82 10.21 -5.54 -6.78
CA SER A 82 10.64 -4.94 -8.04
C SER A 82 11.29 -5.96 -8.98
N ASN A 83 12.18 -6.81 -8.44
CA ASN A 83 12.78 -7.92 -9.19
C ASN A 83 11.73 -8.96 -9.65
N LEU A 84 10.75 -9.28 -8.79
CA LEU A 84 9.65 -10.17 -9.15
C LEU A 84 8.79 -9.60 -10.28
N ARG A 85 8.45 -8.30 -10.24
CA ARG A 85 7.73 -7.62 -11.34
C ARG A 85 8.51 -7.72 -12.65
N SER A 86 9.79 -7.37 -12.62
CA SER A 86 10.67 -7.48 -13.81
C SER A 86 10.77 -8.91 -14.37
N ARG A 87 10.76 -9.92 -13.51
CA ARG A 87 10.72 -11.33 -13.92
C ARG A 87 9.37 -11.69 -14.54
N MET A 88 8.27 -11.18 -13.98
CA MET A 88 6.92 -11.40 -14.50
C MET A 88 6.76 -10.78 -15.89
N ASP A 89 7.22 -9.54 -16.08
CA ASP A 89 7.17 -8.86 -17.39
C ASP A 89 7.92 -9.66 -18.46
N ARG A 90 9.06 -10.25 -18.10
CA ARG A 90 9.81 -11.15 -19.01
C ARG A 90 9.04 -12.42 -19.33
N LEU A 91 8.36 -13.01 -18.34
CA LEU A 91 7.54 -14.21 -18.54
C LEU A 91 6.31 -13.91 -19.42
N GLU A 92 5.64 -12.78 -19.20
CA GLU A 92 4.51 -12.33 -20.01
C GLU A 92 4.94 -12.13 -21.47
N ASN A 93 6.06 -11.43 -21.70
CA ASN A 93 6.63 -11.25 -23.03
C ASN A 93 7.01 -12.58 -23.71
N ALA A 94 7.63 -13.50 -22.98
CA ALA A 94 7.97 -14.83 -23.49
C ALA A 94 6.71 -15.65 -23.83
N PHE A 95 5.68 -15.59 -22.99
CA PHE A 95 4.41 -16.27 -23.21
C PHE A 95 3.65 -15.71 -24.41
N SER A 96 3.63 -14.38 -24.60
CA SER A 96 3.04 -13.75 -25.77
C SER A 96 3.75 -14.17 -27.06
N GLN A 97 5.08 -14.13 -27.07
CA GLN A 97 5.89 -14.56 -28.22
C GLN A 97 5.66 -16.04 -28.56
N PHE A 98 5.62 -16.89 -27.54
CA PHE A 98 5.33 -18.32 -27.72
C PHE A 98 3.92 -18.54 -28.27
N SER A 99 2.92 -17.82 -27.74
CA SER A 99 1.54 -17.91 -28.19
C SER A 99 1.37 -17.42 -29.64
N ASP A 100 2.03 -16.32 -30.03
CA ASP A 100 2.04 -15.84 -31.41
C ASP A 100 2.71 -16.84 -32.37
N LEU A 101 3.83 -17.46 -31.96
CA LEU A 101 4.50 -18.51 -32.72
C LEU A 101 3.60 -19.75 -32.90
N LEU A 102 2.97 -20.22 -31.82
CA LEU A 102 2.03 -21.34 -31.89
C LEU A 102 0.85 -21.05 -32.82
N ILE A 103 0.24 -19.87 -32.70
CA ILE A 103 -0.89 -19.48 -33.54
C ILE A 103 -0.46 -19.39 -35.00
N SER A 104 0.72 -18.82 -35.29
CA SER A 104 1.28 -18.77 -36.65
C SER A 104 1.51 -20.16 -37.23
N LEU A 105 2.10 -21.09 -36.47
CA LEU A 105 2.33 -22.47 -36.88
C LEU A 105 1.03 -23.25 -37.09
N LEU A 106 0.04 -23.07 -36.21
CA LEU A 106 -1.26 -23.72 -36.34
C LEU A 106 -2.04 -23.15 -37.53
N SER A 107 -1.97 -21.84 -37.76
CA SER A 107 -2.58 -21.20 -38.93
C SER A 107 -1.94 -21.68 -40.22
N SER A 108 -0.62 -21.80 -40.28
CA SER A 108 0.08 -22.31 -41.48
C SER A 108 -0.21 -23.78 -41.77
N LYS A 109 -0.47 -24.59 -40.73
CA LYS A 109 -0.97 -25.96 -40.86
C LYS A 109 -2.46 -26.07 -41.17
N GLY A 110 -3.19 -24.96 -41.25
CA GLY A 110 -4.63 -24.94 -41.48
C GLY A 110 -5.47 -25.42 -40.29
N MET A 111 -4.92 -25.42 -39.08
CA MET A 111 -5.61 -25.85 -37.85
C MET A 111 -6.52 -24.76 -37.26
N PHE A 112 -6.33 -23.51 -37.65
CA PHE A 112 -7.26 -22.42 -37.36
C PHE A 112 -7.90 -21.94 -38.66
N THR A 113 -9.09 -22.45 -38.93
CA THR A 113 -9.95 -21.98 -40.03
C THR A 113 -11.05 -21.08 -39.46
N SER A 114 -11.85 -20.48 -40.36
CA SER A 114 -13.03 -19.71 -39.97
C SER A 114 -13.96 -20.47 -39.00
N THR A 115 -14.06 -21.79 -39.15
CA THR A 115 -14.91 -22.65 -38.30
C THR A 115 -14.44 -22.65 -36.85
N GLU A 116 -13.14 -22.89 -36.61
CA GLU A 116 -12.58 -22.89 -35.25
C GLU A 116 -12.72 -21.52 -34.60
N VAL A 117 -12.53 -20.43 -35.36
CA VAL A 117 -12.72 -19.07 -34.82
C VAL A 117 -14.16 -18.84 -34.37
N ILE A 118 -15.14 -19.27 -35.17
CA ILE A 118 -16.57 -19.15 -34.83
C ILE A 118 -16.91 -19.99 -33.58
N LEU A 119 -16.35 -21.19 -33.44
CA LEU A 119 -16.54 -22.04 -32.27
C LEU A 119 -15.96 -21.39 -31.01
N VAL A 120 -14.72 -20.89 -31.07
CA VAL A 120 -14.09 -20.19 -29.94
C VAL A 120 -14.89 -18.94 -29.58
N LYS A 121 -15.34 -18.15 -30.56
CA LYS A 121 -16.21 -16.99 -30.34
C LYS A 121 -17.48 -17.37 -29.58
N SER A 122 -18.12 -18.46 -29.98
CA SER A 122 -19.36 -18.95 -29.36
C SER A 122 -19.14 -19.30 -27.89
N VAL A 123 -18.01 -19.94 -27.56
CA VAL A 123 -17.62 -20.23 -26.17
C VAL A 123 -17.34 -18.95 -25.39
N VAL A 124 -16.57 -18.02 -25.95
CA VAL A 124 -16.26 -16.72 -25.30
C VAL A 124 -17.52 -15.91 -25.04
N LYS A 125 -18.48 -15.93 -25.97
CA LYS A 125 -19.77 -15.26 -25.81
C LYS A 125 -20.65 -15.93 -24.75
N ALA A 126 -20.69 -17.27 -24.72
CA ALA A 126 -21.48 -18.02 -23.74
C ALA A 126 -20.97 -17.84 -22.30
N LEU A 127 -19.68 -17.58 -22.13
CA LEU A 127 -19.03 -17.41 -20.83
C LEU A 127 -18.92 -15.94 -20.39
N LEU A 128 -19.65 -15.01 -21.03
CA LEU A 128 -19.62 -13.59 -20.67
C LEU A 128 -19.88 -13.40 -19.16
N PRO A 129 -18.93 -12.79 -18.41
CA PRO A 129 -19.08 -12.68 -16.97
C PRO A 129 -19.99 -11.51 -16.60
N ALA A 130 -20.57 -11.59 -15.39
CA ALA A 130 -21.36 -10.50 -14.83
C ALA A 130 -20.51 -9.24 -14.58
N THR A 131 -21.08 -8.07 -14.89
CA THR A 131 -20.42 -6.75 -14.82
C THR A 131 -20.26 -6.21 -13.40
N ARG A 132 -19.35 -5.24 -13.25
CA ARG A 132 -19.20 -4.41 -12.04
C ARG A 132 -18.75 -2.99 -12.40
N SER A 133 -18.69 -2.09 -11.43
CA SER A 133 -18.72 -0.65 -11.68
C SER A 133 -17.37 0.07 -11.76
N LYS A 134 -16.22 -0.56 -11.50
CA LYS A 134 -14.93 0.18 -11.53
C LYS A 134 -14.27 0.17 -12.90
N TYR A 135 -13.91 -1.01 -13.43
CA TYR A 135 -13.23 -1.15 -14.71
C TYR A 135 -14.08 -1.88 -15.76
N TYR A 136 -14.77 -2.96 -15.38
CA TYR A 136 -15.64 -3.72 -16.30
C TYR A 136 -17.12 -3.29 -16.24
N THR A 137 -17.35 -2.04 -16.66
CA THR A 137 -18.65 -1.37 -16.58
C THR A 137 -19.69 -1.99 -17.53
N LYS A 138 -20.95 -1.58 -17.36
CA LYS A 138 -22.03 -1.97 -18.29
C LYS A 138 -21.75 -1.50 -19.73
N GLU A 139 -21.15 -0.34 -19.90
CA GLU A 139 -20.75 0.16 -21.23
C GLU A 139 -19.70 -0.74 -21.87
N VAL A 140 -18.66 -1.12 -21.11
CA VAL A 140 -17.61 -2.03 -21.57
C VAL A 140 -18.19 -3.39 -21.94
N TYR A 141 -19.13 -3.89 -21.15
CA TYR A 141 -19.85 -5.14 -21.44
C TYR A 141 -20.65 -5.06 -22.74
N GLU A 142 -21.44 -4.00 -22.95
CA GLU A 142 -22.24 -3.88 -24.17
C GLU A 142 -21.34 -3.72 -25.40
N LYS A 143 -20.23 -2.99 -25.28
CA LYS A 143 -19.20 -2.89 -26.33
C LYS A 143 -18.61 -4.25 -26.67
N LEU A 144 -18.22 -5.03 -25.65
CA LEU A 144 -17.72 -6.39 -25.84
C LEU A 144 -18.75 -7.27 -26.54
N LYS A 145 -20.00 -7.23 -26.08
CA LYS A 145 -21.09 -8.01 -26.64
C LYS A 145 -21.32 -7.66 -28.11
N GLN A 146 -21.33 -6.37 -28.47
CA GLN A 146 -21.41 -5.91 -29.86
C GLN A 146 -20.27 -6.46 -30.72
N LEU A 147 -19.03 -6.45 -30.21
CA LEU A 147 -17.89 -7.04 -30.91
C LEU A 147 -18.09 -8.55 -31.12
N LEU A 148 -18.50 -9.29 -30.09
CA LEU A 148 -18.74 -10.74 -30.18
C LEU A 148 -19.93 -11.10 -31.08
N ASP A 149 -20.89 -10.20 -31.24
CA ASP A 149 -22.02 -10.35 -32.16
C ASP A 149 -21.61 -10.15 -33.63
N LYS A 150 -20.62 -9.30 -33.90
CA LYS A 150 -20.08 -9.04 -35.24
C LYS A 150 -19.48 -10.30 -35.87
N ASN A 151 -19.57 -10.42 -37.20
CA ASN A 151 -18.93 -11.50 -37.94
C ASN A 151 -17.39 -11.32 -37.88
N PRO A 152 -16.61 -12.33 -37.45
CA PRO A 152 -15.14 -12.24 -37.39
C PRO A 152 -14.47 -11.81 -38.71
N GLU A 153 -15.09 -12.15 -39.85
CA GLU A 153 -14.59 -11.73 -41.17
C GLU A 153 -14.57 -10.21 -41.35
N ASP A 154 -15.47 -9.49 -40.69
CA ASP A 154 -15.60 -8.03 -40.78
C ASP A 154 -14.74 -7.29 -39.75
N TYR A 155 -13.99 -8.02 -38.92
CA TYR A 155 -13.12 -7.39 -37.94
C TYR A 155 -12.02 -6.56 -38.62
N THR A 156 -11.76 -5.42 -38.00
CA THR A 156 -10.67 -4.50 -38.30
C THR A 156 -9.59 -4.63 -37.23
N MET A 157 -8.41 -4.04 -37.47
CA MET A 157 -7.36 -4.00 -36.45
C MET A 157 -7.83 -3.26 -35.18
N ALA A 158 -8.63 -2.20 -35.34
CA ALA A 158 -9.22 -1.46 -34.22
C ALA A 158 -10.17 -2.31 -33.37
N ASP A 159 -10.94 -3.23 -34.01
CA ASP A 159 -11.79 -4.16 -33.27
C ASP A 159 -10.95 -5.13 -32.41
N ILE A 160 -9.81 -5.60 -32.95
CA ILE A 160 -8.88 -6.48 -32.22
C ILE A 160 -8.24 -5.74 -31.04
N GLU A 161 -7.76 -4.53 -31.25
CA GLU A 161 -7.20 -3.68 -30.19
C GLU A 161 -8.23 -3.40 -29.09
N GLU A 162 -9.49 -3.17 -29.47
CA GLU A 162 -10.57 -2.98 -28.52
C GLU A 162 -10.86 -4.26 -27.71
N LEU A 163 -10.79 -5.46 -28.31
CA LEU A 163 -10.91 -6.72 -27.57
C LEU A 163 -9.79 -6.89 -26.54
N PHE A 164 -8.55 -6.54 -26.88
CA PHE A 164 -7.43 -6.56 -25.93
C PHE A 164 -7.64 -5.56 -24.80
N ARG A 165 -8.02 -4.31 -25.13
CA ARG A 165 -8.31 -3.27 -24.14
C ARG A 165 -9.41 -3.69 -23.17
N ILE A 166 -10.48 -4.32 -23.68
CA ILE A 166 -11.56 -4.84 -22.84
C ILE A 166 -11.05 -5.99 -21.96
N ALA A 167 -10.21 -6.88 -22.47
CA ALA A 167 -9.60 -7.94 -21.66
C ALA A 167 -8.75 -7.36 -20.52
N ASP A 168 -7.97 -6.30 -20.76
CA ASP A 168 -7.23 -5.58 -19.72
C ASP A 168 -8.16 -5.04 -18.63
N LEU A 169 -9.27 -4.39 -19.02
CA LEU A 169 -10.24 -3.84 -18.08
C LEU A 169 -10.93 -4.93 -17.24
N ILE A 170 -11.25 -6.08 -17.85
CA ILE A 170 -11.82 -7.23 -17.15
C ILE A 170 -10.82 -7.80 -16.14
N GLU A 171 -9.55 -7.89 -16.52
CA GLU A 171 -8.49 -8.37 -15.64
C GLU A 171 -8.26 -7.42 -14.46
N MET A 172 -8.21 -6.10 -14.72
CA MET A 172 -8.13 -5.08 -13.67
C MET A 172 -9.30 -5.19 -12.68
N GLU A 173 -10.53 -5.36 -13.17
CA GLU A 173 -11.70 -5.63 -12.31
C GLU A 173 -11.53 -6.94 -11.54
N GLY A 174 -10.99 -7.98 -12.16
CA GLY A 174 -10.75 -9.28 -11.53
C GLY A 174 -9.73 -9.22 -10.39
N PHE A 175 -8.70 -8.37 -10.49
CA PHE A 175 -7.78 -8.10 -9.39
C PHE A 175 -8.41 -7.25 -8.30
N GLU A 176 -9.09 -6.15 -8.66
CA GLU A 176 -9.76 -5.25 -7.72
C GLU A 176 -10.82 -5.97 -6.88
N SER A 177 -11.66 -6.78 -7.54
CA SER A 177 -12.77 -7.48 -6.90
C SER A 177 -12.40 -8.88 -6.40
N ASN A 178 -11.14 -9.30 -6.56
CA ASN A 178 -10.65 -10.65 -6.31
C ASN A 178 -11.49 -11.77 -6.97
N ARG A 179 -12.07 -11.47 -8.14
CA ARG A 179 -12.91 -12.42 -8.90
C ARG A 179 -12.08 -13.24 -9.86
N ARG A 180 -12.00 -14.54 -9.59
CA ARG A 180 -11.24 -15.50 -10.41
C ARG A 180 -11.83 -15.68 -11.80
N ASP A 181 -13.15 -15.68 -11.92
CA ASP A 181 -13.86 -15.85 -13.19
C ASP A 181 -13.58 -14.71 -14.18
N LEU A 182 -13.45 -13.46 -13.69
CA LEU A 182 -13.04 -12.32 -14.53
C LEU A 182 -11.61 -12.49 -15.05
N LYS A 183 -10.66 -12.85 -14.18
CA LYS A 183 -9.26 -13.08 -14.56
C LYS A 183 -9.16 -14.18 -15.62
N GLU A 184 -9.84 -15.31 -15.43
CA GLU A 184 -9.87 -16.40 -16.40
C GLU A 184 -10.54 -15.99 -17.73
N TYR A 185 -11.62 -15.21 -17.66
CA TYR A 185 -12.29 -14.72 -18.86
C TYR A 185 -11.41 -13.76 -19.67
N ALA A 186 -10.67 -12.86 -19.03
CA ALA A 186 -9.75 -11.95 -19.70
C ALA A 186 -8.72 -12.71 -20.55
N TRP A 187 -8.10 -13.77 -20.00
CA TRP A 187 -7.18 -14.62 -20.77
C TRP A 187 -7.84 -15.31 -21.97
N ARG A 188 -9.08 -15.80 -21.81
CA ARG A 188 -9.85 -16.39 -22.92
C ARG A 188 -10.13 -15.36 -24.02
N LEU A 189 -10.47 -14.14 -23.63
CA LEU A 189 -10.75 -13.05 -24.56
C LEU A 189 -9.48 -12.61 -25.31
N ARG A 190 -8.33 -12.47 -24.62
CA ARG A 190 -7.03 -12.21 -25.26
C ARG A 190 -6.71 -13.28 -26.29
N PHE A 191 -6.84 -14.55 -25.91
CA PHE A 191 -6.54 -15.68 -26.80
C PHE A 191 -7.45 -15.69 -28.03
N TYR A 192 -8.75 -15.42 -27.86
CA TYR A 192 -9.68 -15.26 -28.98
C TYR A 192 -9.24 -14.12 -29.91
N ALA A 193 -8.89 -12.95 -29.38
CA ALA A 193 -8.40 -11.82 -30.18
C ALA A 193 -7.14 -12.17 -30.97
N MET A 194 -6.19 -12.92 -30.38
CA MET A 194 -4.99 -13.40 -31.07
C MET A 194 -5.31 -14.34 -32.24
N ILE A 195 -6.24 -15.28 -32.05
CA ILE A 195 -6.67 -16.20 -33.12
C ILE A 195 -7.33 -15.42 -34.26
N VAL A 196 -8.28 -14.53 -33.94
CA VAL A 196 -8.99 -13.75 -34.98
C VAL A 196 -8.01 -12.89 -35.76
N ARG A 197 -7.04 -12.26 -35.08
CA ARG A 197 -5.96 -11.49 -35.71
C ARG A 197 -5.19 -12.33 -36.72
N ALA A 198 -4.79 -13.54 -36.33
CA ALA A 198 -4.01 -14.42 -37.19
C ALA A 198 -4.79 -14.93 -38.41
N VAL A 199 -6.06 -15.30 -38.22
CA VAL A 199 -6.89 -15.88 -39.29
C VAL A 199 -7.44 -14.83 -40.25
N TYR A 200 -7.88 -13.67 -39.74
CA TYR A 200 -8.63 -12.70 -40.56
C TYR A 200 -7.89 -11.39 -40.83
N ILE A 201 -6.97 -10.96 -39.96
CA ILE A 201 -6.32 -9.65 -40.11
C ILE A 201 -4.98 -9.78 -40.85
N TYR A 202 -4.07 -10.65 -40.41
CA TYR A 202 -2.77 -10.80 -41.05
C TYR A 202 -2.84 -11.11 -42.55
N PRO A 203 -3.72 -12.02 -43.02
CA PRO A 203 -3.82 -12.27 -44.46
C PRO A 203 -4.31 -11.05 -45.27
N LYS A 204 -5.12 -10.17 -44.68
CA LYS A 204 -5.55 -8.92 -45.33
C LYS A 204 -4.39 -7.93 -45.47
N ILE A 205 -3.53 -7.85 -44.46
CA ILE A 205 -2.35 -6.96 -44.45
C ILE A 205 -1.35 -7.42 -45.52
N VAL A 206 -0.98 -8.71 -45.52
CA VAL A 206 -0.03 -9.27 -46.50
C VAL A 206 -0.52 -9.04 -47.93
N LYS A 207 -1.79 -9.32 -48.22
CA LYS A 207 -2.40 -9.07 -49.54
C LYS A 207 -2.40 -7.58 -49.92
N ALA A 208 -2.48 -6.67 -48.96
CA ALA A 208 -2.44 -5.24 -49.23
C ALA A 208 -1.01 -4.77 -49.53
N GLU A 209 -0.02 -5.29 -48.81
CA GLU A 209 1.41 -5.00 -49.03
C GLU A 209 1.88 -5.49 -50.40
N GLU A 210 1.53 -6.73 -50.79
CA GLU A 210 1.82 -7.29 -52.12
C GLU A 210 1.26 -6.39 -53.24
N LYS A 211 0.02 -5.91 -53.09
CA LYS A 211 -0.61 -5.00 -54.07
C LYS A 211 0.13 -3.66 -54.18
N ILE A 212 0.59 -3.11 -53.05
CA ILE A 212 1.33 -1.85 -53.04
C ILE A 212 2.70 -2.02 -53.72
N GLU A 213 3.37 -3.15 -53.49
CA GLU A 213 4.67 -3.44 -54.10
C GLU A 213 4.55 -3.62 -55.62
N HIS A 214 3.47 -4.25 -56.09
CA HIS A 214 3.15 -4.37 -57.52
C HIS A 214 2.83 -3.04 -58.21
N ILE A 215 2.30 -2.03 -57.49
CA ILE A 215 2.02 -0.70 -58.06
C ILE A 215 3.30 0.17 -58.14
N LYS A 216 4.31 -0.13 -57.32
CA LYS A 216 5.58 0.62 -57.27
C LYS A 216 6.65 0.13 -58.25
N ARG A 217 6.47 -1.04 -58.87
CA ARG A 217 7.37 -1.60 -59.91
C ARG A 217 6.83 -1.31 -61.30
#